data_AF-A0A7H4N6X0-F1
#
_entry.id   AF-A0A7H4N6X0-F1
#
_cell.length_a   1.000
_cell.length_b   1.000
_cell.length_c   1.000
_cell.angle_alpha   90.00
_cell.angle_beta   90.00
_cell.angle_gamma   90.00
#
_symmetry.space_group_name_H-M   'P 1'
#
loop_
_entity.id
_entity.type
_entity.pdbx_description
1 polymer ?
#
loop_
_entity_poly.entity_id
_entity_poly.type
_entity_poly.pdbx_seq_one_letter_code
_entity_poly.pdbx_strand_id
1 'polypeptide(L)'
;MSELSQLSPQPLWDIFAKICSIPHPSYHEEQLAEHIMGWAKEKGLHAERDQVGNILIRKGATAGMENRKPVVLQAHLDMVPQKNNDTVHDFAKDPIQPYIDGEWVKARAAPPWAPTTVSAWLPRWRYWLTTTWFTARWKCC
;
A
#
# COMPACT_ATOMS: atom_id res chain seq x y z
N MET A 1 3.51 19.51 -1.98
CA MET A 1 4.35 18.39 -1.52
C MET A 1 3.64 17.73 -0.36
N SER A 2 3.57 16.40 -0.32
CA SER A 2 2.90 15.65 0.76
C SER A 2 3.70 15.81 2.06
N GLU A 3 3.05 15.94 3.22
CA GLU A 3 3.73 15.98 4.54
C GLU A 3 4.62 14.74 4.76
N LEU A 4 4.30 13.63 4.09
CA LEU A 4 5.07 12.38 4.10
C LEU A 4 6.45 12.49 3.45
N SER A 5 6.76 13.59 2.74
CA SER A 5 8.08 13.81 2.14
C SER A 5 9.19 14.09 3.16
N GLN A 6 8.86 14.10 4.45
CA GLN A 6 9.80 14.26 5.55
C GLN A 6 10.26 12.91 6.12
N LEU A 7 9.63 11.80 5.70
CA LEU A 7 9.85 10.48 6.26
C LEU A 7 10.84 9.67 5.43
N SER A 8 11.69 8.91 6.12
CA SER A 8 12.66 8.01 5.50
C SER A 8 12.20 6.55 5.61
N PRO A 9 12.38 5.72 4.55
CA PRO A 9 12.99 6.04 3.26
C PRO A 9 12.03 6.69 2.26
N GLN A 10 12.49 7.72 1.55
CA GLN A 10 11.66 8.55 0.69
C GLN A 10 10.88 7.79 -0.40
N PRO A 11 11.46 6.84 -1.16
CA PRO A 11 10.73 6.15 -2.24
C PRO A 11 9.51 5.38 -1.76
N LEU A 12 9.57 4.85 -0.54
CA LEU A 12 8.49 4.11 0.09
C LEU A 12 7.32 5.05 0.42
N TRP A 13 7.63 6.21 1.01
CA TRP A 13 6.63 7.21 1.38
C TRP A 13 6.02 7.93 0.17
N ASP A 14 6.76 8.07 -0.92
CA ASP A 14 6.23 8.58 -2.20
C ASP A 14 5.20 7.62 -2.80
N ILE A 15 5.50 6.31 -2.81
CA ILE A 15 4.56 5.28 -3.27
C ILE A 15 3.33 5.25 -2.35
N PHE A 16 3.54 5.30 -1.03
CA PHE A 16 2.43 5.31 -0.07
C PHE A 16 1.52 6.53 -0.25
N ALA A 17 2.10 7.73 -0.39
CA ALA A 17 1.33 8.95 -0.66
C ALA A 17 0.54 8.85 -1.97
N LYS A 18 1.12 8.23 -3.00
CA LYS A 18 0.44 8.00 -4.28
C LYS A 18 -0.74 7.03 -4.12
N ILE A 19 -0.56 5.94 -3.38
CA ILE A 19 -1.65 4.99 -3.08
C ILE A 19 -2.78 5.69 -2.31
N CYS A 20 -2.48 6.49 -1.29
CA CYS A 20 -3.49 7.25 -0.54
C CYS A 20 -4.26 8.26 -1.41
N SER A 21 -3.64 8.79 -2.46
CA SER A 21 -4.29 9.73 -3.38
C SER A 21 -5.29 9.09 -4.33
N ILE A 22 -5.32 7.76 -4.41
CA ILE A 22 -6.23 7.00 -5.27
C ILE A 22 -7.26 6.32 -4.36
N PRO A 23 -8.56 6.63 -4.44
CA PRO A 23 -9.58 5.92 -3.68
C PRO A 23 -9.60 4.43 -4.05
N HIS A 24 -9.52 3.54 -3.06
CA HIS A 24 -9.48 2.08 -3.25
C HIS A 24 -10.23 1.34 -2.12
N PRO A 25 -11.51 1.65 -1.85
CA PRO A 25 -12.27 0.90 -0.87
C PRO A 25 -12.48 -0.54 -1.37
N SER A 26 -12.75 -1.47 -0.45
CA SER A 26 -13.08 -2.86 -0.81
C SER A 26 -14.17 -2.92 -1.87
N TYR A 27 -13.97 -3.77 -2.89
CA TYR A 27 -14.74 -3.93 -4.12
C TYR A 27 -14.58 -2.81 -5.18
N HIS A 28 -13.71 -1.83 -4.96
CA HIS A 28 -13.42 -0.73 -5.89
C HIS A 28 -11.91 -0.53 -6.11
N GLU A 29 -11.17 -1.62 -6.27
CA GLU A 29 -9.70 -1.61 -6.37
C GLU A 29 -9.20 -1.30 -7.80
N GLU A 30 -10.09 -1.21 -8.78
CA GLU A 30 -9.74 -1.16 -10.22
C GLU A 30 -8.79 -0.02 -10.56
N GLN A 31 -9.05 1.19 -10.07
CA GLN A 31 -8.23 2.36 -10.36
C GLN A 31 -6.80 2.22 -9.80
N LEU A 32 -6.67 1.64 -8.60
CA LEU A 32 -5.37 1.37 -7.99
C LEU A 32 -4.66 0.23 -8.72
N ALA A 33 -5.40 -0.80 -9.13
CA ALA A 33 -4.88 -1.91 -9.89
C ALA A 33 -4.29 -1.47 -11.23
N GLU A 34 -5.02 -0.65 -11.99
CA GLU A 34 -4.54 -0.05 -13.25
C GLU A 34 -3.29 0.80 -13.02
N HIS A 35 -3.25 1.60 -11.95
CA HIS A 35 -2.09 2.41 -11.61
C HIS A 35 -0.84 1.56 -11.36
N ILE A 36 -0.98 0.47 -10.59
CA ILE A 36 0.13 -0.45 -10.28
C ILE A 36 0.62 -1.18 -11.54
N MET A 37 -0.30 -1.63 -12.40
CA MET A 37 0.04 -2.28 -13.66
C MET A 37 0.77 -1.31 -14.61
N GLY A 38 0.30 -0.07 -14.71
CA GLY A 38 0.95 1.00 -15.48
C GLY A 38 2.35 1.30 -14.96
N TRP A 39 2.50 1.48 -13.65
CA TRP A 39 3.80 1.70 -13.02
C TRP A 39 4.79 0.55 -13.28
N ALA A 40 4.32 -0.71 -13.17
CA ALA A 40 5.16 -1.87 -13.44
C ALA A 40 5.63 -1.90 -14.91
N LYS A 41 4.74 -1.59 -15.85
CA LYS A 41 5.06 -1.48 -17.28
C LYS A 41 6.07 -0.37 -17.57
N GLU A 42 5.91 0.81 -16.97
CA GLU A 42 6.86 1.92 -17.09
C GLU A 42 8.26 1.56 -16.57
N LYS A 43 8.32 0.72 -15.54
CA LYS A 43 9.58 0.18 -15.00
C LYS A 43 10.13 -1.01 -15.79
N GLY A 44 9.47 -1.45 -16.85
CA GLY A 44 9.86 -2.62 -17.65
C GLY A 44 9.77 -3.93 -16.86
N LEU A 45 8.92 -4.00 -15.85
CA LEU A 45 8.68 -5.20 -15.05
C LEU A 45 7.62 -6.06 -15.71
N HIS A 46 7.74 -7.38 -15.56
CA HIS A 46 6.68 -8.30 -15.94
C HIS A 46 5.51 -8.15 -14.96
N ALA A 47 4.32 -7.83 -15.46
CA ALA A 47 3.12 -7.68 -14.66
C ALA A 47 1.95 -8.42 -15.30
N GLU A 48 1.23 -9.22 -14.51
CA GLU A 48 0.03 -9.94 -14.94
C GLU A 48 -1.09 -9.75 -13.91
N ARG A 49 -2.34 -9.86 -14.39
CA ARG A 49 -3.55 -9.84 -13.56
C ARG A 49 -4.35 -11.10 -13.82
N ASP A 50 -4.79 -11.76 -12.76
CA ASP A 50 -5.63 -12.96 -12.89
C ASP A 50 -7.12 -12.62 -13.10
N GLN A 51 -7.96 -13.66 -13.27
CA GLN A 51 -9.40 -13.50 -13.49
C GLN A 51 -10.14 -12.91 -12.28
N VAL A 52 -9.59 -13.06 -11.07
CA VAL A 52 -10.18 -12.56 -9.82
C VAL A 52 -9.72 -11.12 -9.54
N GLY A 53 -8.71 -10.65 -10.26
CA GLY A 53 -8.18 -9.30 -10.19
C GLY A 53 -6.89 -9.17 -9.38
N ASN A 54 -6.29 -10.26 -8.92
CA ASN A 54 -5.00 -10.22 -8.23
C ASN A 54 -3.88 -9.81 -9.19
N ILE A 55 -2.92 -9.03 -8.69
CA ILE A 55 -1.79 -8.54 -9.46
C ILE A 55 -0.53 -9.30 -9.06
N LEU A 56 0.23 -9.78 -10.05
CA LEU A 56 1.55 -10.35 -9.86
C LEU A 56 2.59 -9.60 -10.68
N ILE A 57 3.56 -9.01 -9.99
CA ILE A 57 4.72 -8.35 -10.60
C ILE A 57 5.96 -9.19 -10.34
N ARG A 58 6.72 -9.47 -11.40
CA ARG A 58 7.99 -10.19 -11.34
C ARG A 58 9.13 -9.25 -11.72
N LYS A 59 10.19 -9.30 -10.92
CA LYS A 59 11.45 -8.61 -11.15
C LYS A 59 12.57 -9.64 -11.17
N GLY A 60 13.46 -9.55 -12.17
CA GLY A 60 14.65 -10.39 -12.22
C GLY A 60 15.55 -10.19 -10.99
N ALA A 61 16.34 -11.21 -10.66
CA ALA A 61 17.34 -11.08 -9.62
C ALA A 61 18.35 -9.96 -9.97
N THR A 62 18.83 -9.27 -8.93
CA THR A 62 19.98 -8.38 -9.10
C THR A 62 21.23 -9.19 -9.40
N ALA A 63 22.19 -8.58 -10.12
CA ALA A 63 23.44 -9.24 -10.49
C ALA A 63 24.11 -9.94 -9.29
N GLY A 64 24.44 -11.22 -9.46
CA GLY A 64 25.07 -12.05 -8.41
C GLY A 64 24.11 -12.77 -7.47
N MET A 65 22.79 -12.61 -7.67
CA MET A 65 21.74 -13.24 -6.85
C MET A 65 20.86 -14.23 -7.65
N GLU A 66 21.24 -14.61 -8.86
CA GLU A 66 20.45 -15.42 -9.79
C GLU A 66 20.20 -16.85 -9.28
N ASN A 67 21.13 -17.39 -8.50
CA ASN A 67 21.05 -18.74 -7.94
C ASN A 67 20.38 -18.80 -6.56
N ARG A 68 19.79 -17.69 -6.11
CA ARG A 68 19.10 -17.61 -4.82
C ARG A 68 17.64 -18.03 -4.99
N LYS A 69 17.02 -18.48 -3.89
CA LYS A 69 15.60 -18.85 -3.90
C LYS A 69 14.75 -17.60 -4.19
N PRO A 70 13.75 -17.69 -5.10
CA PRO A 70 12.82 -16.59 -5.34
C PRO A 70 11.99 -16.30 -4.09
N VAL A 71 11.57 -15.05 -3.93
CA VAL A 71 10.77 -14.58 -2.81
C VAL A 71 9.54 -13.85 -3.35
N VAL A 72 8.42 -14.00 -2.65
CA VAL A 72 7.18 -13.27 -2.93
C VAL A 72 6.88 -12.33 -1.76
N LEU A 73 6.53 -11.09 -2.08
CA LEU A 73 6.04 -10.10 -1.12
C LEU A 73 4.56 -9.90 -1.40
N GLN A 74 3.72 -10.08 -0.39
CA GLN A 74 2.27 -10.03 -0.54
C GLN A 74 1.67 -8.89 0.29
N ALA A 75 0.76 -8.15 -0.34
CA ALA A 75 -0.10 -7.15 0.26
C ALA A 75 -1.49 -7.27 -0.38
N HIS A 76 -2.51 -6.71 0.25
CA HIS A 76 -3.85 -6.56 -0.33
C HIS A 76 -4.03 -5.12 -0.81
N LEU A 77 -4.84 -4.94 -1.86
CA LEU A 77 -5.03 -3.64 -2.51
C LEU A 77 -6.08 -2.79 -1.81
N ASP A 78 -7.04 -3.43 -1.15
CA ASP A 78 -8.24 -2.78 -0.67
C ASP A 78 -8.07 -2.14 0.71
N MET A 79 -8.94 -1.18 0.97
CA MET A 79 -9.10 -0.56 2.26
C MET A 79 -10.52 -0.70 2.79
N VAL A 80 -10.63 -0.99 4.08
CA VAL A 80 -11.92 -1.02 4.78
C VAL A 80 -12.44 0.42 4.95
N PRO A 81 -13.58 0.78 4.35
CA PRO A 81 -14.16 2.13 4.51
C PRO A 81 -14.88 2.21 5.87
N GLN A 82 -14.23 2.82 6.85
CA GLN A 82 -14.87 3.17 8.13
C GLN A 82 -14.85 4.69 8.32
N LYS A 83 -16.03 5.32 8.35
CA LYS A 83 -16.19 6.75 8.65
C LYS A 83 -16.93 6.95 9.97
N ASN A 84 -16.74 8.12 10.57
CA ASN A 84 -17.60 8.60 11.63
C ASN A 84 -18.90 9.14 11.07
N ASN A 85 -19.93 9.23 11.92
CA ASN A 85 -21.20 9.87 11.58
C ASN A 85 -21.03 11.35 11.18
N ASP A 86 -20.00 12.02 11.72
CA ASP A 86 -19.81 13.47 11.55
C ASP A 86 -18.83 13.85 10.44
N THR A 87 -18.22 12.86 9.76
CA THR A 87 -17.27 13.09 8.67
C THR A 87 -17.93 12.86 7.31
N VAL A 88 -17.99 13.92 6.50
CA VAL A 88 -18.39 13.86 5.09
C VAL A 88 -17.16 13.43 4.27
N HIS A 89 -17.06 12.13 3.98
CA HIS A 89 -16.04 11.56 3.10
C HIS A 89 -16.68 10.46 2.25
N ASP A 90 -16.54 10.58 0.93
CA ASP A 90 -16.95 9.59 -0.05
C ASP A 90 -15.76 8.71 -0.42
N PHE A 91 -15.63 7.53 0.21
CA PHE A 91 -14.50 6.63 -0.03
C PHE A 91 -14.35 6.15 -1.48
N ALA A 92 -15.38 6.28 -2.32
CA ALA A 92 -15.29 5.92 -3.73
C ALA A 92 -14.66 7.04 -4.59
N LYS A 93 -14.53 8.26 -4.07
CA LYS A 93 -14.10 9.45 -4.83
C LYS A 93 -13.02 10.26 -4.14
N ASP A 94 -13.10 10.37 -2.82
CA ASP A 94 -12.27 11.24 -2.04
C ASP A 94 -10.96 10.54 -1.68
N PRO A 95 -9.80 11.19 -1.91
CA PRO A 95 -8.51 10.64 -1.53
C PRO A 95 -8.32 10.67 -0.02
N ILE A 96 -7.50 9.75 0.47
CA ILE A 96 -7.08 9.73 1.87
C ILE A 96 -6.00 10.77 2.05
N GLN A 97 -6.15 11.59 3.10
CA GLN A 97 -5.21 12.64 3.45
C GLN A 97 -4.38 12.20 4.66
N PRO A 98 -3.22 11.56 4.45
CA PRO A 98 -2.31 11.21 5.53
C PRO A 98 -1.63 12.46 6.08
N TYR A 99 -1.41 12.50 7.39
CA TYR A 99 -0.68 13.56 8.10
C TYR A 99 0.20 12.96 9.19
N ILE A 100 1.24 13.70 9.60
CA ILE A 100 2.17 13.29 10.66
C ILE A 100 1.68 13.85 12.00
N ASP A 101 1.59 12.99 13.00
CA ASP A 101 1.24 13.32 14.38
C ASP A 101 2.27 12.69 15.34
N GLY A 102 3.29 13.48 15.68
CA GLY A 102 4.44 13.00 16.45
C GLY A 102 5.18 11.87 15.71
N GLU A 103 5.18 10.68 16.30
CA GLU A 103 5.82 9.48 15.72
C GLU A 103 4.89 8.65 14.82
N TRP A 104 3.65 9.12 14.61
CA TRP A 104 2.62 8.36 13.90
C TRP A 104 2.20 9.06 12.61
N VAL A 105 1.78 8.25 11.63
CA VAL A 105 1.05 8.75 10.46
C VAL A 105 -0.41 8.36 10.61
N LYS A 106 -1.31 9.34 10.46
CA LYS A 106 -2.76 9.21 10.64
C LYS A 106 -3.50 9.73 9.41
N ALA A 107 -4.78 9.41 9.27
CA ALA A 107 -5.64 9.92 8.20
C ALA A 107 -6.60 10.99 8.75
N ARG A 108 -6.75 12.14 8.09
CA ARG A 108 -7.60 13.26 8.57
C ARG A 108 -9.10 12.92 8.65
N ALA A 109 -9.57 11.89 7.94
CA ALA A 109 -10.98 11.50 7.87
C ALA A 109 -11.40 10.38 8.85
N ALA A 110 -10.53 9.93 9.76
CA ALA A 110 -10.81 8.86 10.74
C ALA A 110 -10.53 9.35 12.18
N PRO A 111 -11.28 8.87 13.21
CA PRO A 111 -11.11 9.34 14.59
C PRO A 111 -9.76 8.89 15.17
N PRO A 112 -9.21 9.61 16.18
CA PRO A 112 -7.91 9.32 16.78
C PRO A 112 -7.82 7.95 17.49
N TRP A 113 -8.95 7.31 17.80
CA TRP A 113 -9.03 5.99 18.44
C TRP A 113 -9.40 4.86 17.46
N ALA A 114 -9.87 5.17 16.25
CA ALA A 114 -10.01 4.12 15.24
C ALA A 114 -8.62 3.63 14.89
N PRO A 115 -8.42 2.33 14.62
CA PRO A 115 -7.25 1.88 13.92
C PRO A 115 -7.28 2.56 12.55
N THR A 116 -6.65 3.74 12.45
CA THR A 116 -6.42 4.40 11.17
C THR A 116 -5.73 3.35 10.32
N THR A 117 -6.22 3.09 9.12
CA THR A 117 -5.68 2.04 8.24
C THR A 117 -4.15 2.16 8.08
N VAL A 118 -3.59 3.36 8.26
CA VAL A 118 -2.15 3.61 8.31
C VAL A 118 -1.42 2.87 9.45
N SER A 119 -2.04 2.73 10.62
CA SER A 119 -1.51 1.98 11.78
C SER A 119 -1.52 0.46 11.61
N ALA A 120 -2.30 -0.09 10.68
CA ALA A 120 -2.22 -1.52 10.30
C ALA A 120 -1.11 -1.77 9.26
N TRP A 121 -0.75 -0.75 8.48
CA TRP A 121 0.32 -0.82 7.48
C TRP A 121 1.71 -0.61 8.09
N LEU A 122 1.88 0.33 9.02
CA LEU A 122 3.18 0.68 9.62
C LEU A 122 3.89 -0.47 10.37
N PRO A 123 3.24 -1.25 11.25
CA PRO A 123 3.89 -2.37 11.93
C PRO A 123 4.28 -3.50 10.95
N ARG A 124 3.50 -3.67 9.86
CA ARG A 124 3.74 -4.71 8.85
C ARG A 124 4.76 -4.28 7.78
N TRP A 125 4.94 -2.96 7.58
CA TRP A 125 5.96 -2.37 6.71
C TRP A 125 7.28 -2.04 7.44
N ARG A 126 7.29 -1.93 8.77
CA ARG A 126 8.54 -1.82 9.53
C ARG A 126 9.42 -3.08 9.41
N TYR A 127 8.80 -4.23 9.11
CA TYR A 127 9.48 -5.48 8.71
C TYR A 127 10.10 -5.44 7.31
N TRP A 128 9.67 -4.53 6.44
CA TRP A 128 10.16 -4.42 5.05
C TRP A 128 11.58 -3.85 4.96
N LEU A 129 12.10 -3.22 6.03
CA LEU A 129 13.40 -2.53 6.01
C LEU A 129 14.51 -3.18 6.83
N THR A 130 14.23 -4.27 7.57
CA THR A 130 15.25 -4.81 8.50
C THR A 130 15.49 -6.31 8.47
N THR A 131 14.76 -7.16 7.74
CA THR A 131 15.05 -8.60 7.85
C THR A 131 14.71 -9.39 6.61
N THR A 132 15.75 -10.05 6.07
CA THR A 132 15.64 -11.29 5.29
C THR A 132 14.76 -12.26 6.06
N TRP A 133 13.85 -12.95 5.37
CA TRP A 133 12.95 -13.99 5.91
C TRP A 133 11.76 -13.48 6.72
N PHE A 134 10.56 -13.65 6.17
CA PHE A 134 9.40 -14.13 6.94
C PHE A 134 8.33 -14.68 6.00
N THR A 135 7.95 -15.93 6.21
CA THR A 135 6.75 -16.54 5.63
C THR A 135 5.58 -16.14 6.53
N ALA A 136 4.53 -15.52 6.00
CA ALA A 136 3.30 -15.31 6.77
C ALA A 136 2.07 -15.63 5.93
N ARG A 137 1.26 -16.50 6.51
CA ARG A 137 0.10 -17.22 5.97
C ARG A 137 -1.18 -16.41 6.22
N TRP A 138 -2.13 -16.60 5.31
CA TRP A 138 -3.48 -16.04 5.19
C TRP A 138 -4.28 -15.79 6.48
N LYS A 139 -5.11 -14.74 6.44
CA LYS A 139 -6.55 -14.82 6.79
C LYS A 139 -7.31 -13.64 6.15
N CYS A 140 -8.17 -13.97 5.19
CA CYS A 140 -9.34 -13.16 4.86
C CYS A 140 -10.25 -13.09 6.09
N CYS A 141 -10.69 -11.90 6.45
CA CYS A 141 -11.95 -11.66 7.14
C CYS A 141 -12.63 -10.52 6.40
#